data_AF-A0A7S3I2D5-F1
#
_entry.id   AF-A0A7S3I2D5-F1
#
_cell.length_a   1.000
_cell.length_b   1.000
_cell.length_c   1.000
_cell.angle_alpha   90.00
_cell.angle_beta   90.00
_cell.angle_gamma   90.00
#
_symmetry.space_group_name_H-M   'P 1'
#
loop_
_entity.id
_entity.type
_entity.pdbx_description
1 polymer ?
#
loop_
_entity_poly.entity_id
_entity_poly.type
_entity_poly.pdbx_seq_one_letter_code
_entity_poly.pdbx_strand_id
1 'polypeptide(L)'
;MSDFRRSKNTAFQLSGQAVLGTATNPLLVKDDVGRAKPFTHALPAEQFAYGKMNQFTEDARDVIENYQYRDEAAKGKFSNPDIKDFKRLNKAVLREKATNAASNRVSRASYDLKLKQKQTRHASVRLPTEEHTYGRALRPQTPVEVVMANAFGEAASADLQNRYIAMKSFRPVTKCPTVIRPTNAQLHADQAVKQKMTHAEPRQLFKLQRFQNVEPRTSTKRGDQGYMVKQMRSTSSVTQ
;
A
#
# COMPACT_ATOMS: atom_id res chain seq x y z
N MET A 1 -44.02 34.12 -29.23
CA MET A 1 -43.63 35.55 -29.34
C MET A 1 -43.21 35.98 -27.94
N SER A 2 -41.93 35.83 -27.60
CA SER A 2 -40.87 36.89 -27.68
C SER A 2 -41.06 37.90 -26.53
N ASP A 3 -40.20 38.10 -25.52
CA ASP A 3 -38.75 37.91 -25.41
C ASP A 3 -38.32 37.80 -23.93
N PHE A 4 -37.51 36.80 -23.57
CA PHE A 4 -36.85 36.73 -22.25
C PHE A 4 -35.42 37.24 -22.39
N ARG A 5 -35.22 38.53 -22.07
CA ARG A 5 -33.92 39.22 -22.13
C ARG A 5 -32.94 38.60 -21.13
N ARG A 6 -31.96 37.87 -21.64
CA ARG A 6 -30.82 37.35 -20.87
C ARG A 6 -29.84 38.49 -20.59
N SER A 7 -29.94 39.07 -19.40
CA SER A 7 -28.92 39.99 -18.86
C SER A 7 -27.58 39.28 -18.79
N LYS A 8 -26.59 39.77 -19.52
CA LYS A 8 -25.19 39.34 -19.43
C LYS A 8 -24.55 40.14 -18.31
N ASN A 9 -24.49 39.58 -17.11
CA ASN A 9 -23.59 40.05 -16.06
C ASN A 9 -22.15 39.75 -16.48
N THR A 10 -21.53 40.67 -17.22
CA THR A 10 -20.09 40.74 -17.45
C THR A 10 -19.47 41.61 -16.36
N ALA A 11 -19.17 40.99 -15.22
CA ALA A 11 -18.32 41.59 -14.19
C ALA A 11 -17.58 40.47 -13.45
N PHE A 12 -16.62 39.86 -14.14
CA PHE A 12 -15.53 39.13 -13.50
C PHE A 12 -14.28 39.36 -14.34
N GLN A 13 -13.70 40.54 -14.15
CA GLN A 13 -12.43 40.93 -14.69
C GLN A 13 -11.46 41.13 -13.53
N LEU A 14 -10.27 40.55 -13.71
CA LEU A 14 -9.01 40.79 -13.01
C LEU A 14 -8.81 40.20 -11.60
N SER A 15 -8.39 38.93 -11.57
CA SER A 15 -7.06 38.55 -11.03
C SER A 15 -6.78 37.07 -11.35
N GLY A 16 -5.93 36.80 -12.35
CA GLY A 16 -5.38 35.46 -12.56
C GLY A 16 -5.83 34.68 -13.80
N GLN A 17 -6.15 35.35 -14.93
CA GLN A 17 -6.23 34.63 -16.20
C GLN A 17 -4.82 34.30 -16.71
N ALA A 18 -4.31 33.14 -16.31
CA ALA A 18 -3.43 32.38 -17.19
C ALA A 18 -4.28 31.94 -18.39
N VAL A 19 -3.86 32.38 -19.58
CA VAL A 19 -4.42 32.01 -20.87
C VAL A 19 -4.19 30.51 -21.08
N LEU A 20 -5.09 29.69 -20.56
CA LEU A 20 -5.20 28.29 -20.92
C LEU A 20 -5.95 28.24 -22.26
N GLY A 21 -5.25 27.81 -23.31
CA GLY A 21 -5.90 27.43 -24.56
C GLY A 21 -6.97 26.36 -24.31
N THR A 22 -7.77 26.06 -25.33
CA THR A 22 -8.96 25.19 -25.32
C THR A 22 -8.78 23.74 -24.82
N ALA A 23 -7.62 23.38 -24.26
CA ALA A 23 -7.36 22.10 -23.62
C ALA A 23 -7.98 22.10 -22.21
N THR A 24 -9.21 21.59 -22.12
CA THR A 24 -9.99 21.36 -20.90
C THR A 24 -9.43 20.28 -19.97
N ASN A 25 -8.24 19.73 -20.25
CA ASN A 25 -7.64 18.67 -19.44
C ASN A 25 -6.40 19.18 -18.69
N PRO A 26 -6.48 19.38 -17.36
CA PRO A 26 -5.36 19.85 -16.55
C PRO A 26 -4.18 18.86 -16.52
N LEU A 27 -4.36 17.62 -16.95
CA LEU A 27 -3.30 16.62 -17.07
C LEU A 27 -2.39 16.84 -18.30
N LEU A 28 -2.82 17.67 -19.25
CA LEU A 28 -2.10 17.93 -20.50
C LEU A 28 -1.38 19.28 -20.50
N VAL A 29 -1.52 20.07 -19.44
CA VAL A 29 -0.80 21.33 -19.28
C VAL A 29 0.61 21.02 -18.80
N LYS A 30 1.61 21.55 -19.50
CA LYS A 30 3.02 21.44 -19.10
C LYS A 30 3.19 22.13 -17.75
N ASP A 31 3.75 21.43 -16.76
CA ASP A 31 4.06 22.02 -15.45
C ASP A 31 5.06 23.18 -15.65
N ASP A 32 4.69 24.38 -15.19
CA ASP A 32 5.59 25.53 -15.10
C ASP A 32 6.67 25.20 -14.05
N VAL A 33 7.93 25.09 -14.49
CA VAL A 33 9.04 24.73 -13.61
C VAL A 33 9.19 25.81 -12.53
N GLY A 34 9.10 25.40 -11.26
CA GLY A 34 9.27 26.27 -10.09
C GLY A 34 8.00 26.92 -9.55
N ARG A 35 6.84 26.75 -10.20
CA ARG A 35 5.54 27.16 -9.64
C ARG A 35 4.82 25.99 -8.99
N ALA A 36 4.07 26.26 -7.92
CA ALA A 36 3.19 25.27 -7.32
C ALA A 36 2.08 24.89 -8.32
N LYS A 37 1.66 23.62 -8.28
CA LYS A 37 0.57 23.13 -9.15
C LYS A 37 -0.71 23.93 -8.87
N PRO A 38 -1.46 24.33 -9.91
CA PRO A 38 -2.72 25.05 -9.71
C PRO A 38 -3.71 24.17 -8.94
N PHE A 39 -4.42 24.76 -7.98
CA PHE A 39 -5.42 24.06 -7.18
C PHE A 39 -6.65 23.72 -8.02
N THR A 40 -7.19 22.51 -7.83
CA THR A 40 -8.40 22.04 -8.53
C THR A 40 -9.71 22.41 -7.84
N HIS A 41 -9.63 23.05 -6.67
CA HIS A 41 -10.77 23.40 -5.83
C HIS A 41 -10.76 24.90 -5.51
N ALA A 42 -11.95 25.48 -5.38
CA ALA A 42 -12.08 26.85 -4.87
C ALA A 42 -11.57 26.88 -3.43
N LEU A 43 -10.50 27.63 -3.19
CA LEU A 43 -9.98 27.85 -1.86
C LEU A 43 -10.83 28.91 -1.14
N PRO A 44 -11.04 28.77 0.18
CA PRO A 44 -11.51 29.84 1.05
C PRO A 44 -10.77 31.17 0.83
N ALA A 45 -11.41 32.29 1.20
CA ALA A 45 -10.82 33.63 1.11
C ALA A 45 -9.44 33.71 1.79
N GLU A 46 -8.57 34.62 1.33
CA GLU A 46 -7.17 34.72 1.76
C GLU A 46 -6.96 34.90 3.28
N GLN A 47 -8.00 35.36 3.99
CA GLN A 47 -7.98 35.53 5.45
C GLN A 47 -8.28 34.23 6.21
N PHE A 48 -8.61 33.13 5.52
CA PHE A 48 -8.88 31.85 6.16
C PHE A 48 -7.59 31.15 6.57
N ALA A 49 -7.39 30.99 7.89
CA ALA A 49 -6.29 30.22 8.44
C ALA A 49 -6.59 28.71 8.33
N TYR A 50 -5.77 27.99 7.56
CA TYR A 50 -5.86 26.54 7.49
C TYR A 50 -5.22 25.89 8.72
N GLY A 51 -5.77 24.76 9.12
CA GLY A 51 -5.34 24.00 10.29
C GLY A 51 -6.33 24.10 11.44
N LYS A 52 -6.09 23.30 12.49
CA LYS A 52 -6.88 23.35 13.71
C LYS A 52 -6.17 24.28 14.70
N MET A 53 -6.81 25.39 15.05
CA MET A 53 -6.30 26.23 16.13
C MET A 53 -6.38 25.43 17.43
N ASN A 54 -5.24 25.29 18.12
CA ASN A 54 -5.23 24.78 19.48
C ASN A 54 -5.76 25.90 20.39
N GLN A 55 -7.08 25.88 20.63
CA GLN A 55 -7.69 26.70 21.66
C GLN A 55 -7.34 26.07 23.01
N PHE A 56 -6.35 26.65 23.69
CA PHE A 56 -6.13 26.37 25.09
C PHE A 56 -7.12 27.23 25.87
N THR A 57 -8.05 26.59 26.57
CA THR A 57 -9.06 27.27 27.40
C THR A 57 -8.51 27.67 28.77
N GLU A 58 -7.33 27.16 29.13
CA GLU A 58 -6.71 27.32 30.45
C GLU A 58 -5.37 28.06 30.28
N ASP A 59 -5.16 29.12 31.06
CA ASP A 59 -3.88 29.81 31.13
C ASP A 59 -2.88 29.02 31.99
N ALA A 60 -1.58 29.22 31.73
CA ALA A 60 -0.52 28.55 32.49
C ALA A 60 -0.63 28.82 34.00
N ARG A 61 -1.13 30.00 34.37
CA ARG A 61 -1.39 30.39 35.77
C ARG A 61 -2.48 29.54 36.40
N ASP A 62 -3.62 29.39 35.73
CA ASP A 62 -4.74 28.59 36.21
C ASP A 62 -4.35 27.12 36.40
N VAL A 63 -3.51 26.60 35.50
CA VAL A 63 -2.97 25.24 35.59
C VAL A 63 -2.09 25.05 36.82
N ILE A 64 -1.32 26.06 37.22
CA ILE A 64 -0.44 25.99 38.39
C ILE A 64 -1.24 26.14 39.69
N GLU A 65 -2.14 27.12 39.77
CA GLU A 65 -2.92 27.41 40.99
C GLU A 65 -3.93 26.29 41.30
N ASN A 66 -4.56 25.69 40.28
CA ASN A 66 -5.61 24.69 40.46
C ASN A 66 -5.15 23.25 40.19
N TYR A 67 -3.84 22.99 40.15
CA TYR A 67 -3.30 21.66 39.83
C TYR A 67 -3.82 20.56 40.79
N GLN A 68 -4.00 20.91 42.07
CA GLN A 68 -4.46 19.98 43.12
C GLN A 68 -5.94 19.59 42.99
N TYR A 69 -6.76 20.44 42.37
CA TYR A 69 -8.21 20.22 42.20
C TYR A 69 -8.58 19.72 40.82
N ARG A 70 -7.58 19.30 40.02
CA ARG A 70 -7.86 18.72 38.71
C ARG A 70 -8.48 17.34 38.91
N ASP A 71 -9.82 17.31 38.89
CA ASP A 71 -10.63 16.10 39.00
C ASP A 71 -10.00 14.97 38.17
N GLU A 72 -9.41 13.96 38.84
CA GLU A 72 -8.96 12.74 38.19
C GLU A 72 -10.13 12.05 37.45
N ALA A 73 -11.37 12.36 37.87
CA ALA A 73 -12.61 11.93 37.25
C ALA A 73 -12.80 12.41 35.80
N ALA A 74 -12.17 13.51 35.38
CA ALA A 74 -12.31 14.01 34.00
C ALA A 74 -11.50 13.21 32.97
N LYS A 75 -10.49 12.43 33.39
CA LYS A 75 -9.73 11.54 32.49
C LYS A 75 -10.60 10.42 31.88
N GLY A 76 -11.80 10.18 32.44
CA GLY A 76 -12.79 9.25 31.91
C GLY A 76 -13.81 9.86 30.93
N LYS A 77 -14.00 11.18 30.91
CA LYS A 77 -15.02 11.82 30.02
C LYS A 77 -14.58 11.91 28.56
N PHE A 78 -13.27 11.87 28.31
CA PHE A 78 -12.70 11.64 26.97
C PHE A 78 -12.42 10.15 26.68
N SER A 79 -12.90 9.22 27.53
CA SER A 79 -12.88 7.79 27.24
C SER A 79 -13.86 7.49 26.10
N ASN A 80 -13.37 7.75 24.90
CA ASN A 80 -13.89 7.41 23.59
C ASN A 80 -15.26 8.01 23.22
N PRO A 81 -15.31 8.93 22.25
CA PRO A 81 -16.59 9.42 21.73
C PRO A 81 -17.32 8.27 21.06
N ASP A 82 -18.33 7.71 21.73
CA ASP A 82 -19.33 6.74 21.26
C ASP A 82 -18.91 5.94 20.00
N ILE A 83 -17.76 5.26 20.06
CA ILE A 83 -17.15 4.68 18.87
C ILE A 83 -17.96 3.45 18.50
N LYS A 84 -18.71 3.54 17.40
CA LYS A 84 -19.48 2.42 16.87
C LYS A 84 -18.54 1.29 16.42
N ASP A 85 -18.90 0.05 16.76
CA ASP A 85 -18.23 -1.16 16.28
C ASP A 85 -18.66 -1.48 14.85
N PHE A 86 -18.01 -0.84 13.87
CA PHE A 86 -18.30 -1.03 12.46
C PHE A 86 -18.16 -2.50 11.99
N LYS A 87 -17.35 -3.31 12.67
CA LYS A 87 -17.18 -4.72 12.32
C LYS A 87 -18.43 -5.53 12.66
N ARG A 88 -19.00 -5.33 13.84
CA ARG A 88 -20.26 -5.97 14.24
C ARG A 88 -21.44 -5.40 13.47
N LEU A 89 -21.43 -4.09 13.24
CA LEU A 89 -22.45 -3.41 12.46
C LEU A 89 -22.49 -3.93 11.02
N ASN A 90 -21.36 -4.01 10.31
CA ASN A 90 -21.33 -4.54 8.95
C ASN A 90 -21.82 -5.99 8.88
N LYS A 91 -21.55 -6.80 9.91
CA LYS A 91 -22.11 -8.16 10.01
C LYS A 91 -23.63 -8.15 10.19
N ALA A 92 -24.17 -7.20 10.94
CA ALA A 92 -25.62 -7.05 11.10
C ALA A 92 -26.28 -6.64 9.77
N VAL A 93 -25.72 -5.65 9.07
CA VAL A 93 -26.19 -5.21 7.73
C VAL A 93 -26.21 -6.38 6.73
N LEU A 94 -25.19 -7.24 6.76
CA LEU A 94 -25.15 -8.43 5.90
C LEU A 94 -26.24 -9.46 6.26
N ARG A 95 -26.59 -9.60 7.54
CA ARG A 95 -27.68 -10.49 7.98
C ARG A 95 -29.04 -9.96 7.53
N GLU A 96 -29.23 -8.65 7.53
CA GLU A 96 -30.43 -7.97 7.02
C GLU A 96 -30.53 -7.94 5.50
N LYS A 97 -29.48 -8.39 4.79
CA LYS A 97 -29.38 -8.33 3.33
C LYS A 97 -29.53 -6.90 2.76
N ALA A 98 -29.11 -5.89 3.51
CA ALA A 98 -29.07 -4.50 3.04
C ALA A 98 -27.88 -4.32 2.07
N THR A 99 -28.11 -4.64 0.80
CA THR A 99 -27.08 -4.59 -0.27
C THR A 99 -26.92 -3.20 -0.91
N ASN A 100 -27.89 -2.30 -0.74
CA ASN A 100 -27.85 -0.94 -1.27
C ASN A 100 -27.15 0.02 -0.28
N ALA A 101 -26.43 1.02 -0.79
CA ALA A 101 -25.76 2.04 0.02
C ALA A 101 -26.75 2.85 0.88
N ALA A 102 -27.93 3.17 0.32
CA ALA A 102 -28.98 3.90 1.05
C ALA A 102 -29.52 3.07 2.23
N SER A 103 -29.83 1.79 2.01
CA SER A 103 -30.30 0.91 3.09
C SER A 103 -29.23 0.64 4.13
N ASN A 104 -27.96 0.49 3.72
CA ASN A 104 -26.84 0.35 4.64
C ASN A 104 -26.68 1.59 5.53
N ARG A 105 -26.91 2.80 5.00
CA ARG A 105 -26.89 4.04 5.80
C ARG A 105 -28.00 4.06 6.84
N VAL A 106 -29.21 3.61 6.49
CA VAL A 106 -30.35 3.51 7.42
C VAL A 106 -30.07 2.46 8.50
N SER A 107 -29.60 1.26 8.12
CA SER A 107 -29.20 0.23 9.10
C SER A 107 -28.07 0.72 10.02
N ARG A 108 -27.09 1.47 9.50
CA ARG A 108 -26.02 2.07 10.32
C ARG A 108 -26.53 3.10 11.35
N ALA A 109 -27.64 3.76 11.04
CA ALA A 109 -28.28 4.70 11.94
C ALA A 109 -29.12 4.00 13.01
N SER A 110 -29.82 2.91 12.65
CA SER A 110 -30.69 2.16 13.58
C SER A 110 -29.91 1.31 14.60
N TYR A 111 -28.77 0.74 14.23
CA TYR A 111 -27.96 -0.07 15.14
C TYR A 111 -26.98 0.78 15.96
N ASP A 112 -27.24 0.88 17.27
CA ASP A 112 -26.30 1.45 18.24
C ASP A 112 -25.37 0.36 18.83
N LEU A 113 -24.48 -0.17 18.00
CA LEU A 113 -23.49 -1.16 18.41
C LEU A 113 -22.20 -0.46 18.82
N LYS A 114 -22.00 -0.30 20.14
CA LYS A 114 -20.80 0.34 20.70
C LYS A 114 -19.61 -0.63 20.77
N LEU A 115 -18.41 -0.12 20.49
CA LEU A 115 -17.19 -0.88 20.63
C LEU A 115 -16.92 -1.18 22.11
N LYS A 116 -17.00 -2.47 22.49
CA LYS A 116 -16.58 -2.91 23.81
C LYS A 116 -15.05 -2.81 23.86
N GLN A 117 -14.54 -1.70 24.37
CA GLN A 117 -13.13 -1.61 24.70
C GLN A 117 -12.86 -2.69 25.74
N LYS A 118 -12.02 -3.66 25.39
CA LYS A 118 -11.48 -4.55 26.40
C LYS A 118 -10.75 -3.63 27.37
N GLN A 119 -11.18 -3.62 28.64
CA GLN A 119 -10.35 -3.00 29.65
C GLN A 119 -9.00 -3.68 29.54
N THR A 120 -8.01 -2.95 29.04
CA THR A 120 -6.62 -3.32 29.20
C THR A 120 -6.50 -3.47 30.69
N ARG A 121 -6.47 -4.71 31.17
CA ARG A 121 -6.05 -4.98 32.53
C ARG A 121 -4.71 -4.30 32.59
N HIS A 122 -4.63 -3.18 33.30
CA HIS A 122 -3.37 -2.67 33.76
C HIS A 122 -2.84 -3.85 34.58
N ALA A 123 -1.99 -4.67 33.95
CA ALA A 123 -1.19 -5.61 34.70
C ALA A 123 -0.50 -4.69 35.70
N SER A 124 -0.93 -4.75 36.96
CA SER A 124 -0.32 -3.97 38.02
C SER A 124 1.16 -4.22 37.85
N VAL A 125 1.89 -3.21 37.42
CA VAL A 125 3.34 -3.31 37.25
C VAL A 125 3.83 -3.51 38.66
N ARG A 126 3.98 -4.77 39.07
CA ARG A 126 4.56 -5.11 40.35
C ARG A 126 6.01 -4.69 40.22
N LEU A 127 6.30 -3.53 40.79
CA LEU A 127 7.66 -3.09 40.97
C LEU A 127 8.40 -4.22 41.72
N PRO A 128 9.54 -4.69 41.23
CA PRO A 128 10.29 -5.74 41.90
C PRO A 128 10.66 -5.33 43.33
N THR A 129 10.71 -6.30 44.24
CA THR A 129 11.13 -6.10 45.64
C THR A 129 12.61 -5.65 45.70
N GLU A 130 13.05 -5.09 46.83
CA GLU A 130 14.43 -4.58 47.00
C GLU A 130 15.52 -5.66 46.83
N GLU A 131 15.15 -6.93 46.95
CA GLU A 131 16.03 -8.09 46.66
C GLU A 131 16.21 -8.35 45.16
N HIS A 132 15.49 -7.63 44.30
CA HIS A 132 15.60 -7.79 42.86
C HIS A 132 16.87 -7.13 42.34
N THR A 133 17.88 -7.96 42.10
CA THR A 133 19.09 -7.53 41.39
C THR A 133 18.76 -7.25 39.93
N TYR A 134 18.93 -6.00 39.53
CA TYR A 134 18.86 -5.60 38.13
C TYR A 134 20.10 -6.10 37.38
N GLY A 135 19.88 -6.65 36.19
CA GLY A 135 20.94 -7.14 35.34
C GLY A 135 20.66 -8.53 34.83
N ARG A 136 21.28 -8.87 33.70
CA ARG A 136 21.26 -10.23 33.20
C ARG A 136 22.30 -11.01 34.00
N ALA A 137 21.89 -12.07 34.70
CA ALA A 137 22.84 -12.96 35.36
C ALA A 137 23.98 -13.30 34.39
N LEU A 138 25.23 -13.20 34.85
CA LEU A 138 26.40 -13.58 34.07
C LEU A 138 26.14 -14.97 33.50
N ARG A 139 26.13 -15.07 32.16
CA ARG A 139 25.97 -16.36 31.51
C ARG A 139 27.12 -17.23 32.04
N PRO A 140 26.85 -18.40 32.65
CA PRO A 140 27.93 -19.26 33.12
C PRO A 140 28.86 -19.50 31.93
N GLN A 141 30.18 -19.48 32.20
CA GLN A 141 31.15 -19.77 31.16
C GLN A 141 30.78 -21.10 30.51
N THR A 142 30.69 -21.13 29.19
CA THR A 142 30.41 -22.36 28.45
C THR A 142 31.50 -23.36 28.78
N PRO A 143 31.16 -24.55 29.34
CA PRO A 143 32.16 -25.53 29.72
C PRO A 143 33.01 -25.91 28.52
N VAL A 144 34.33 -25.85 28.67
CA VAL A 144 35.28 -26.06 27.56
C VAL A 144 35.11 -27.46 26.96
N GLU A 145 34.85 -28.47 27.80
CA GLU A 145 34.58 -29.84 27.38
C GLU A 145 33.40 -29.94 26.39
N VAL A 146 32.30 -29.23 26.67
CA VAL A 146 31.09 -29.22 25.82
C VAL A 146 31.35 -28.50 24.49
N VAL A 147 32.23 -27.50 24.49
CA VAL A 147 32.68 -26.81 23.27
C VAL A 147 33.57 -27.71 22.43
N MET A 148 34.55 -28.39 23.04
CA MET A 148 35.44 -29.33 22.36
C MET A 148 34.65 -30.51 21.77
N ALA A 149 33.64 -31.01 22.48
CA ALA A 149 32.76 -32.08 22.01
C ALA A 149 31.74 -31.63 20.95
N ASN A 150 31.68 -30.34 20.59
CA ASN A 150 30.70 -29.77 19.65
C ASN A 150 29.22 -30.06 20.01
N ALA A 151 28.93 -30.29 21.29
CA ALA A 151 27.59 -30.68 21.73
C ALA A 151 26.54 -29.57 21.50
N PHE A 152 26.95 -28.30 21.47
CA PHE A 152 26.06 -27.18 21.12
C PHE A 152 25.62 -27.22 19.65
N GLY A 153 26.51 -27.61 18.75
CA GLY A 153 26.21 -27.75 17.32
C GLY A 153 25.22 -28.88 17.09
N GLU A 154 25.42 -30.01 17.78
CA GLU A 154 24.53 -31.17 17.73
C GLU A 154 23.15 -30.88 18.33
N ALA A 155 23.09 -30.24 19.51
CA ALA A 155 21.81 -29.84 20.10
C ALA A 155 21.05 -28.85 19.21
N ALA A 156 21.76 -27.89 18.60
CA ALA A 156 21.15 -26.91 17.70
C ALA A 156 20.61 -27.57 16.41
N SER A 157 21.35 -28.54 15.84
CA SER A 157 20.90 -29.26 14.65
C SER A 157 19.69 -30.14 14.95
N ALA A 158 19.69 -30.84 16.09
CA ALA A 158 18.56 -31.63 16.57
C ALA A 158 17.31 -30.77 16.80
N ASP A 159 17.45 -29.60 17.45
CA ASP A 159 16.36 -28.64 17.65
C ASP A 159 15.78 -28.15 16.32
N LEU A 160 16.64 -27.83 15.36
CA LEU A 160 16.24 -27.37 14.03
C LEU A 160 15.46 -28.48 13.30
N GLN A 161 15.94 -29.72 13.37
CA GLN A 161 15.26 -30.87 12.81
C GLN A 161 13.91 -31.15 13.48
N ASN A 162 13.83 -31.04 14.80
CA ASN A 162 12.58 -31.14 15.56
C ASN A 162 11.58 -30.06 15.15
N ARG A 163 12.02 -28.82 14.94
CA ARG A 163 11.16 -27.75 14.42
C ARG A 163 10.65 -28.05 13.01
N TYR A 164 11.47 -28.64 12.14
CA TYR A 164 11.01 -29.05 10.81
C TYR A 164 10.00 -30.19 10.86
N ILE A 165 10.23 -31.19 11.71
CA ILE A 165 9.28 -32.30 11.92
C ILE A 165 7.96 -31.76 12.46
N ALA A 166 8.01 -30.90 13.48
CA ALA A 166 6.83 -30.23 14.04
C ALA A 166 6.13 -29.37 12.99
N MET A 167 6.85 -28.56 12.21
CA MET A 167 6.25 -27.76 11.14
C MET A 167 5.61 -28.65 10.06
N LYS A 168 6.18 -29.82 9.77
CA LYS A 168 5.65 -30.78 8.81
C LYS A 168 4.41 -31.50 9.36
N SER A 169 4.37 -31.82 10.65
CA SER A 169 3.21 -32.45 11.31
C SER A 169 2.07 -31.45 11.58
N PHE A 170 2.41 -30.21 11.96
CA PHE A 170 1.50 -29.07 12.09
C PHE A 170 1.26 -28.33 10.77
N ARG A 171 1.56 -28.93 9.62
CA ARG A 171 0.84 -28.62 8.38
C ARG A 171 -0.38 -29.55 8.34
N PRO A 172 -1.51 -29.22 9.00
CA PRO A 172 -2.75 -29.81 8.58
C PRO A 172 -2.91 -29.54 7.09
N VAL A 173 -3.47 -30.50 6.38
CA VAL A 173 -4.03 -30.38 5.01
C VAL A 173 -5.15 -29.31 4.96
N THR A 174 -5.24 -28.42 5.95
CA THR A 174 -5.93 -27.15 5.82
C THR A 174 -5.09 -26.25 4.94
N LYS A 175 -5.55 -26.14 3.70
CA LYS A 175 -5.39 -24.97 2.84
C LYS A 175 -5.77 -23.70 3.64
N CYS A 176 -4.88 -23.21 4.49
CA CYS A 176 -4.90 -21.84 4.98
C CYS A 176 -3.91 -21.09 4.09
N PRO A 177 -4.34 -20.59 2.93
CA PRO A 177 -3.50 -19.70 2.16
C PRO A 177 -3.46 -18.38 2.93
N THR A 178 -2.39 -18.14 3.67
CA THR A 178 -1.79 -16.80 3.68
C THR A 178 -1.03 -16.53 2.38
N VAL A 179 -1.35 -17.25 1.30
CA VAL A 179 -1.16 -16.74 -0.04
C VAL A 179 -2.02 -15.48 -0.09
N ILE A 180 -1.36 -14.33 0.00
CA ILE A 180 -1.92 -13.04 -0.34
C ILE A 180 -2.68 -13.26 -1.65
N ARG A 181 -4.01 -13.20 -1.60
CA ARG A 181 -4.81 -13.35 -2.81
C ARG A 181 -4.35 -12.22 -3.74
N PRO A 182 -3.83 -12.53 -4.94
CA PRO A 182 -3.45 -11.48 -5.87
C PRO A 182 -4.69 -10.63 -6.11
N THR A 183 -4.51 -9.31 -6.07
CA THR A 183 -5.60 -8.40 -6.41
C THR A 183 -5.99 -8.60 -7.87
N ASN A 184 -7.22 -8.24 -8.25
CA ASN A 184 -7.63 -8.30 -9.66
C ASN A 184 -6.66 -7.51 -10.56
N ALA A 185 -6.10 -6.40 -10.05
CA ALA A 185 -5.09 -5.62 -10.76
C ALA A 185 -3.80 -6.43 -11.03
N GLN A 186 -3.33 -7.19 -10.04
CA GLN A 186 -2.16 -8.06 -10.20
C GLN A 186 -2.42 -9.20 -11.19
N LEU A 187 -3.60 -9.82 -11.14
CA LEU A 187 -3.98 -10.85 -12.12
C LEU A 187 -4.01 -10.31 -13.55
N HIS A 188 -4.56 -9.12 -13.77
CA HIS A 188 -4.57 -8.48 -15.09
C HIS A 188 -3.16 -8.08 -15.56
N ALA A 189 -2.30 -7.60 -14.66
CA ALA A 189 -0.91 -7.29 -14.99
C ALA A 189 -0.13 -8.56 -15.40
N ASP A 190 -0.27 -9.65 -14.64
CA ASP A 190 0.39 -10.92 -14.93
C ASP A 190 -0.13 -11.53 -16.24
N GLN A 191 -1.43 -11.44 -16.51
CA GLN A 191 -2.02 -11.86 -17.79
C GLN A 191 -1.48 -11.04 -18.96
N ALA A 192 -1.37 -9.71 -18.81
CA ALA A 192 -0.82 -8.84 -19.85
C ALA A 192 0.66 -9.15 -20.13
N VAL A 193 1.46 -9.43 -19.10
CA VAL A 193 2.87 -9.85 -19.27
C VAL A 193 2.96 -11.20 -19.96
N LYS A 194 2.14 -12.17 -19.57
CA LYS A 194 2.09 -13.49 -20.22
C LYS A 194 1.68 -13.40 -21.68
N GLN A 195 0.65 -12.61 -22.00
CA GLN A 195 0.21 -12.37 -23.38
C GLN A 195 1.30 -11.70 -24.24
N LYS A 196 2.07 -10.77 -23.66
CA LYS A 196 3.24 -10.17 -24.32
C LYS A 196 4.38 -11.16 -24.55
N MET A 197 4.53 -12.17 -23.69
CA MET A 197 5.54 -13.21 -23.86
C MET A 197 5.12 -14.30 -24.85
N THR A 198 3.83 -14.63 -24.94
CA THR A 198 3.32 -15.60 -25.93
C THR A 198 3.33 -15.04 -27.35
N HIS A 199 3.10 -13.74 -27.50
CA HIS A 199 3.26 -13.01 -28.76
C HIS A 199 4.50 -12.14 -28.74
N ALA A 200 5.64 -12.70 -28.29
CA ALA A 200 6.91 -12.05 -28.50
C ALA A 200 7.22 -12.09 -30.00
N GLU A 201 6.67 -11.13 -30.75
CA GLU A 201 7.09 -10.90 -32.12
C GLU A 201 8.63 -10.78 -32.10
N PRO A 202 9.32 -11.45 -33.03
CA PRO A 202 10.77 -11.38 -33.09
C PRO A 202 11.13 -9.90 -33.16
N ARG A 203 11.77 -9.40 -32.10
CA ARG A 203 12.09 -7.97 -31.99
C ARG A 203 12.82 -7.58 -33.26
N GLN A 204 12.14 -6.82 -34.13
CA GLN A 204 12.73 -6.43 -35.39
C GLN A 204 13.95 -5.58 -35.04
N LEU A 205 15.14 -6.14 -35.31
CA LEU A 205 16.40 -5.46 -35.05
C LEU A 205 16.35 -4.10 -35.74
N PHE A 206 16.59 -3.05 -34.97
CA PHE A 206 16.59 -1.69 -35.50
C PHE A 206 17.62 -1.60 -36.63
N LYS A 207 17.13 -1.50 -37.87
CA LYS A 207 17.93 -1.32 -39.08
C LYS A 207 17.51 -0.02 -39.72
N LEU A 208 18.48 0.85 -40.00
CA LEU A 208 18.20 2.10 -40.72
C LEU A 208 17.61 1.77 -42.10
N GLN A 209 16.66 2.57 -42.59
CA GLN A 209 15.96 2.32 -43.86
C GLN A 209 16.93 2.07 -45.04
N ARG A 210 18.00 2.87 -45.14
CA ARG A 210 19.02 2.72 -46.19
C ARG A 210 19.78 1.39 -46.16
N PHE A 211 19.72 0.66 -45.06
CA PHE A 211 20.38 -0.64 -44.90
C PHE A 211 19.40 -1.80 -44.88
N GLN A 212 18.08 -1.58 -45.01
CA GLN A 212 17.09 -2.65 -44.88
C GLN A 212 17.38 -3.82 -45.84
N ASN A 213 17.78 -3.51 -47.07
CA ASN A 213 18.10 -4.47 -48.14
C ASN A 213 19.57 -4.93 -48.20
N VAL A 214 20.43 -4.50 -47.27
CA VAL A 214 21.86 -4.90 -47.28
C VAL A 214 22.04 -6.17 -46.47
N GLU A 215 22.51 -7.24 -47.11
CA GLU A 215 22.82 -8.51 -46.45
C GLU A 215 24.07 -8.38 -45.56
N PRO A 216 24.09 -9.01 -44.36
CA PRO A 216 25.26 -9.00 -43.50
C PRO A 216 26.43 -9.73 -44.15
N ARG A 217 27.57 -9.04 -44.29
CA ARG A 217 28.80 -9.62 -44.88
C ARG A 217 29.52 -10.62 -43.98
N THR A 218 29.16 -10.71 -42.71
CA THR A 218 29.82 -11.58 -41.73
C THR A 218 28.78 -12.32 -40.89
N SER A 219 28.96 -13.65 -40.76
CA SER A 219 28.12 -14.50 -39.91
C SER A 219 28.61 -14.42 -38.48
N THR A 220 27.88 -13.71 -37.62
CA THR A 220 28.15 -13.74 -36.18
C THR A 220 27.47 -14.97 -35.58
N LYS A 221 28.24 -15.93 -35.05
CA LYS A 221 27.77 -17.17 -34.38
C LYS A 221 27.01 -16.91 -33.07
N ARG A 222 26.09 -15.94 -33.03
CA ARG A 222 25.16 -15.69 -31.92
C ARG A 222 23.76 -16.11 -32.35
N GLY A 223 23.46 -17.40 -32.20
CA GLY A 223 22.09 -17.90 -32.00
C GLY A 223 21.06 -17.74 -33.13
N ASP A 224 21.38 -17.18 -34.29
CA ASP A 224 20.45 -17.13 -35.42
C ASP A 224 20.35 -18.51 -36.11
N GLN A 225 19.46 -19.35 -35.59
CA GLN A 225 19.01 -20.61 -36.21
C GLN A 225 18.29 -20.39 -37.57
N GLY A 226 18.14 -19.13 -38.02
CA GLY A 226 17.35 -18.77 -39.20
C GLY A 226 18.07 -18.84 -40.55
N TYR A 227 19.40 -19.02 -40.60
CA TYR A 227 20.16 -18.89 -41.86
C TYR A 227 20.82 -20.17 -42.39
N MET A 228 20.50 -21.36 -41.83
CA MET A 228 21.10 -22.63 -42.30
C MET A 228 20.36 -23.36 -43.43
N VAL A 229 19.37 -22.75 -44.08
CA VAL A 229 18.60 -23.44 -45.15
C VAL A 229 18.57 -22.63 -46.43
N LYS A 230 19.69 -22.59 -47.18
CA LYS A 230 19.69 -22.36 -48.64
C LYS A 230 21.05 -22.60 -49.32
N GLN A 231 21.74 -23.69 -49.00
CA GLN A 231 22.86 -24.15 -49.82
C GLN A 231 22.88 -25.68 -49.93
N MET A 232 21.77 -26.28 -50.35
CA MET A 232 21.78 -27.62 -50.96
C MET A 232 20.59 -27.73 -51.91
N ARG A 233 20.80 -27.36 -53.18
CA ARG A 233 20.10 -27.85 -54.39
C ARG A 233 20.59 -27.05 -55.60
N SER A 234 21.81 -27.34 -56.04
CA SER A 234 22.28 -27.02 -57.39
C SER A 234 23.24 -28.11 -57.84
N THR A 235 22.72 -29.33 -57.94
CA THR A 235 23.39 -30.45 -58.63
C THR A 235 22.32 -31.24 -59.36
N SER A 236 22.06 -30.90 -60.63
CA SER A 236 21.66 -31.84 -61.70
C SER A 236 21.26 -31.08 -62.96
N SER A 237 22.22 -30.75 -63.81
CA SER A 237 22.05 -30.74 -65.27
C SER A 237 23.41 -30.57 -65.93
N VAL A 238 24.17 -31.66 -66.02
CA VAL A 238 25.21 -31.79 -67.03
C VAL A 238 24.81 -32.97 -67.90
N THR A 239 24.32 -32.62 -69.08
CA THR A 239 24.10 -33.43 -70.26
C THR A 239 25.41 -34.00 -70.78
N GLN A 240 25.45 -35.30 -71.05
CA GLN A 240 25.87 -35.88 -72.33
C GLN A 240 25.20 -37.26 -72.47
#